data_AF-A0A2N1XZL4-F1
#
_entry.id   AF-A0A2N1XZL4-F1
#
_cell.length_a   1.000
_cell.length_b   1.000
_cell.length_c   1.000
_cell.angle_alpha   90.00
_cell.angle_beta   90.00
_cell.angle_gamma   90.00
#
_symmetry.space_group_name_H-M   'P 1'
#
loop_
_entity.id
_entity.type
_entity.pdbx_description
1 polymer ?
#
loop_
_entity_poly.entity_id
_entity_poly.type
_entity_poly.pdbx_seq_one_letter_code
_entity_poly.pdbx_strand_id
1 'polypeptide(L)'
;MQSWAHARRKFFDIAKHGNTPTASGALERINALFEIERQASEANLDHEARGRWRAEHAKPKLDELRQFLDAEQQQLLPNTPPWPPSAMSRTTGRHSPATSKTASA
;
A
#
# COMPACT_ATOMS: atom_id res chain seq x y z
N MET A 1 7.22 -0.80 -15.87
CA MET A 1 5.96 -1.05 -15.13
C MET A 1 6.14 -1.96 -13.90
N GLN A 2 7.24 -1.85 -13.14
CA GLN A 2 7.49 -2.78 -12.02
C GLN A 2 6.61 -2.53 -10.78
N SER A 3 6.04 -1.33 -10.65
CA SER A 3 5.24 -0.94 -9.47
C SER A 3 3.89 -1.67 -9.37
N TRP A 4 3.20 -1.89 -10.49
CA TRP A 4 1.89 -2.56 -10.49
C TRP A 4 2.00 -4.08 -10.32
N ALA A 5 3.06 -4.68 -10.85
CA ALA A 5 3.37 -6.10 -10.60
C ALA A 5 3.66 -6.34 -9.11
N HIS A 6 4.38 -5.42 -8.45
CA HIS A 6 4.61 -5.50 -7.01
C HIS A 6 3.31 -5.33 -6.20
N ALA A 7 2.45 -4.36 -6.57
CA ALA A 7 1.16 -4.17 -5.93
C ALA A 7 0.25 -5.41 -6.04
N ARG A 8 0.12 -5.98 -7.25
CA ARG A 8 -0.66 -7.21 -7.49
C ARG A 8 -0.21 -8.36 -6.60
N ARG A 9 1.11 -8.56 -6.45
CA ARG A 9 1.67 -9.64 -5.64
C ARG A 9 1.26 -9.51 -4.17
N LYS A 10 1.27 -8.29 -3.61
CA LYS A 10 0.81 -8.04 -2.24
C LYS A 10 -0.67 -8.40 -2.03
N PHE A 11 -1.55 -7.96 -2.93
CA PHE A 11 -2.98 -8.30 -2.85
C PHE A 11 -3.23 -9.79 -3.03
N PHE A 12 -2.48 -10.44 -3.91
CA PHE A 12 -2.56 -11.88 -4.12
C PHE A 12 -2.13 -12.66 -2.88
N ASP A 13 -1.06 -12.23 -2.21
CA ASP A 13 -0.62 -12.84 -0.96
C ASP A 13 -1.69 -12.66 0.14
N ILE A 14 -2.32 -11.48 0.24
CA ILE A 14 -3.43 -11.24 1.18
C ILE A 14 -4.64 -12.14 0.88
N ALA A 15 -5.05 -12.22 -0.39
CA ALA A 15 -6.18 -13.07 -0.83
C ALA A 15 -5.91 -14.57 -0.59
N LYS A 16 -4.64 -15.00 -0.63
CA LYS A 16 -4.23 -16.36 -0.28
C LYS A 16 -4.36 -16.69 1.20
N HIS A 17 -4.12 -15.71 2.06
CA HIS A 17 -4.11 -15.89 3.52
C HIS A 17 -5.47 -15.61 4.19
N GLY A 18 -6.46 -15.10 3.45
CA GLY A 18 -7.83 -14.95 3.91
C GLY A 18 -8.78 -14.45 2.80
N ASN A 19 -10.07 -14.78 2.91
CA ASN A 19 -11.07 -14.32 1.96
C ASN A 19 -11.42 -12.84 2.22
N THR A 20 -10.66 -11.94 1.60
CA THR A 20 -10.87 -10.50 1.70
C THR A 20 -11.47 -9.99 0.39
N PRO A 21 -12.77 -9.65 0.36
CA PRO A 21 -13.42 -9.10 -0.83
C PRO A 21 -12.67 -7.89 -1.41
N THR A 22 -12.05 -7.09 -0.53
CA THR A 22 -11.14 -5.99 -0.86
C THR A 22 -9.97 -6.41 -1.75
N ALA A 23 -9.29 -7.51 -1.41
CA ALA A 23 -8.11 -7.95 -2.16
C ALA A 23 -8.51 -8.52 -3.52
N SER A 24 -9.60 -9.28 -3.59
CA SER A 24 -10.16 -9.76 -4.86
C SER A 24 -10.58 -8.60 -5.77
N GLY A 25 -11.31 -7.62 -5.24
CA GLY A 25 -11.70 -6.42 -6.00
C GLY A 25 -10.50 -5.59 -6.48
N ALA A 26 -9.44 -5.47 -5.67
CA ALA A 26 -8.20 -4.83 -6.10
C ALA A 26 -7.52 -5.60 -7.25
N LEU A 27 -7.46 -6.94 -7.16
CA LEU A 27 -6.86 -7.78 -8.19
C LEU A 27 -7.60 -7.70 -9.53
N GLU A 28 -8.94 -7.69 -9.53
CA GLU A 28 -9.74 -7.53 -10.74
C GLU A 28 -9.44 -6.20 -11.45
N ARG A 29 -9.42 -5.10 -10.70
CA ARG A 29 -9.12 -3.76 -11.22
C ARG A 29 -7.70 -3.66 -11.76
N ILE A 30 -6.73 -4.26 -11.08
CA ILE A 30 -5.34 -4.32 -11.55
C ILE A 30 -5.23 -5.16 -12.82
N ASN A 31 -5.93 -6.30 -12.91
CA ASN A 31 -5.93 -7.14 -14.11
C ASN A 31 -6.51 -6.40 -15.33
N ALA A 32 -7.57 -5.60 -15.14
CA ALA A 32 -8.14 -4.78 -16.20
C ALA A 32 -7.12 -3.79 -16.80
N LEU A 33 -6.22 -3.24 -15.99
CA LEU A 33 -5.14 -2.37 -16.48
C LEU A 33 -4.13 -3.13 -17.34
N PHE A 34 -3.75 -4.35 -16.94
CA PHE A 34 -2.86 -5.20 -17.74
C PHE A 34 -3.50 -5.63 -19.06
N GLU A 35 -4.81 -5.85 -19.07
CA GLU A 35 -5.56 -6.18 -20.27
C GLU A 35 -5.53 -5.02 -21.29
N ILE A 36 -5.66 -3.78 -20.83
CA ILE A 36 -5.53 -2.59 -21.69
C ILE A 36 -4.11 -2.49 -22.29
N GLU A 37 -3.07 -2.79 -21.51
CA GLU A 37 -1.69 -2.83 -22.02
C GLU A 37 -1.45 -4.01 -22.97
N ARG A 38 -2.12 -5.15 -22.75
CA ARG A 38 -2.08 -6.30 -23.65
C ARG A 38 -2.68 -5.91 -25.00
N GLN A 39 -3.87 -5.31 -25.01
CA GLN A 39 -4.52 -4.83 -26.24
C GLN A 39 -3.66 -3.83 -27.02
N ALA A 40 -3.02 -2.89 -26.32
CA ALA A 40 -2.09 -1.95 -26.95
C ALA A 40 -0.88 -2.65 -27.59
N SER A 41 -0.41 -3.74 -26.97
CA SER A 41 0.70 -4.55 -27.47
C SER A 41 0.30 -5.41 -28.66
N GLU A 42 -0.90 -6.01 -28.62
CA GLU A 42 -1.46 -6.82 -29.70
C GLU A 42 -1.80 -5.99 -30.95
N ALA A 43 -2.25 -4.75 -30.75
CA ALA A 43 -2.43 -3.77 -31.81
C ALA A 43 -1.10 -3.20 -32.35
N ASN A 44 0.04 -3.64 -31.80
CA ASN A 44 1.39 -3.22 -32.16
C ASN A 44 1.55 -1.69 -32.24
N LEU A 45 0.90 -0.99 -31.31
CA LEU A 45 0.88 0.46 -31.28
C LEU A 45 2.30 1.01 -31.05
N ASP A 46 2.64 2.05 -31.80
CA ASP A 46 3.86 2.82 -31.60
C ASP A 46 3.84 3.57 -30.26
N HIS A 47 4.95 4.23 -29.93
CA HIS A 47 5.09 4.91 -28.64
C HIS A 47 4.05 6.03 -28.43
N GLU A 48 3.71 6.78 -29.48
CA GLU A 48 2.77 7.89 -29.40
C GLU A 48 1.34 7.38 -29.27
N ALA A 49 0.95 6.43 -30.11
CA ALA A 49 -0.35 5.78 -30.08
C ALA A 49 -0.59 5.05 -28.76
N ARG A 50 0.45 4.41 -28.19
CA ARG A 50 0.39 3.85 -26.82
C ARG A 50 0.16 4.92 -25.76
N GLY A 51 0.78 6.08 -25.90
CA GLY A 51 0.56 7.21 -25.00
C GLY A 51 -0.91 7.66 -24.98
N ARG A 52 -1.49 7.82 -26.17
CA ARG A 52 -2.91 8.18 -26.35
C ARG A 52 -3.84 7.09 -25.83
N TRP A 53 -3.58 5.84 -26.18
CA TRP A 53 -4.33 4.67 -25.69
C TRP A 53 -4.37 4.59 -24.16
N ARG A 54 -3.24 4.83 -23.50
CA ARG A 54 -3.20 4.89 -22.03
C ARG A 54 -4.01 6.06 -21.47
N ALA A 55 -3.92 7.23 -22.09
CA ALA A 55 -4.67 8.40 -21.66
C ALA A 55 -6.17 8.19 -21.78
N GLU A 56 -6.62 7.48 -22.81
CA GLU A 56 -8.03 7.22 -23.08
C GLU A 56 -8.58 6.04 -22.27
N HIS A 57 -7.82 4.96 -22.11
CA HIS A 57 -8.35 3.71 -21.57
C HIS A 57 -7.77 3.35 -20.20
N ALA A 58 -6.46 3.53 -20.00
CA ALA A 58 -5.82 3.16 -18.73
C ALA A 58 -6.07 4.20 -17.63
N LYS A 59 -6.07 5.50 -17.97
CA LYS A 59 -6.28 6.60 -17.02
C LYS A 59 -7.59 6.50 -16.24
N PRO A 60 -8.78 6.35 -16.85
CA PRO A 60 -10.03 6.23 -16.08
C PRO A 60 -10.02 5.00 -15.17
N LYS A 61 -9.42 3.88 -15.60
CA LYS A 61 -9.31 2.67 -14.76
C LYS A 61 -8.35 2.84 -13.59
N LEU A 62 -7.29 3.62 -13.76
CA LEU A 62 -6.39 4.00 -12.68
C LEU A 62 -7.10 4.88 -11.64
N ASP A 63 -7.92 5.83 -12.10
CA ASP A 63 -8.71 6.69 -11.20
C ASP A 63 -9.74 5.89 -10.42
N GLU A 64 -10.46 4.96 -11.07
CA GLU A 64 -11.38 4.04 -10.39
C GLU A 64 -10.66 3.16 -9.35
N LEU A 65 -9.47 2.64 -9.68
CA LEU A 65 -8.67 1.85 -8.74
C LEU A 65 -8.21 2.69 -7.56
N ARG A 66 -7.81 3.94 -7.79
CA ARG A 66 -7.43 4.86 -6.73
C ARG A 66 -8.59 5.12 -5.78
N GLN A 67 -9.75 5.49 -6.31
CA GLN A 67 -10.95 5.75 -5.51
C GLN A 67 -11.36 4.53 -4.67
N PHE A 68 -11.27 3.33 -5.26
CA PHE A 68 -11.53 2.10 -4.55
C PHE A 68 -10.54 1.90 -3.37
N LEU A 69 -9.24 2.05 -3.61
CA LEU A 69 -8.23 1.88 -2.56
C LEU A 69 -8.34 2.94 -1.46
N ASP A 70 -8.66 4.18 -1.81
CA ASP A 70 -8.87 5.26 -0.85
C ASP A 70 -10.08 4.96 0.05
N ALA A 71 -11.19 4.46 -0.52
CA ALA A 71 -12.37 4.05 0.23
C ALA A 71 -12.11 2.86 1.17
N GLU A 72 -11.34 1.88 0.71
CA GLU A 72 -10.96 0.71 1.52
C GLU A 72 -9.99 1.11 2.65
N GLN A 73 -9.05 2.02 2.40
CA GLN A 73 -8.15 2.53 3.43
C GLN A 73 -8.91 3.24 4.55
N GLN A 74 -9.93 4.05 4.22
CA GLN A 74 -10.77 4.72 5.22
C GLN A 74 -11.54 3.71 6.11
N GLN A 75 -11.92 2.56 5.57
CA GLN A 75 -12.63 1.51 6.31
C GLN A 75 -11.69 0.67 7.20
N LEU A 76 -10.45 0.45 6.76
CA LEU A 76 -9.48 -0.41 7.46
C LEU A 76 -8.69 0.30 8.57
N LEU A 77 -8.70 1.63 8.61
CA LEU A 77 -8.06 2.40 9.68
C LEU A 77 -9.01 2.54 10.89
N PRO A 78 -8.77 1.88 12.05
CA PRO A 78 -9.33 2.37 13.29
C PRO A 78 -8.72 3.74 13.54
N ASN A 79 -9.55 4.79 13.59
CA ASN A 79 -9.25 6.20 13.80
C ASN A 79 -8.07 6.42 14.78
N THR A 80 -6.85 6.33 14.28
CA THR A 80 -5.63 6.47 15.08
C THR A 80 -5.00 7.77 14.62
N PRO A 81 -4.95 8.79 15.50
CA PRO A 81 -4.51 10.11 15.10
C PRO A 81 -3.06 10.08 14.60
N PRO A 82 -2.72 10.93 13.61
CA PRO A 82 -1.40 10.97 13.01
C PRO A 82 -0.40 11.57 14.02
N TRP A 83 0.17 10.71 14.86
CA TRP A 83 1.26 11.02 15.79
C TRP A 83 0.96 12.06 16.89
N PRO A 84 1.23 11.79 18.18
CA PRO A 84 1.14 12.83 19.20
C PRO A 84 2.36 13.78 19.10
N PRO A 85 2.19 15.12 19.12
CA PRO A 85 3.29 16.10 18.99
C PRO A 85 4.27 16.16 20.18
N SER A 86 4.36 15.14 21.03
CA SER A 86 5.24 15.16 22.23
C SER A 86 5.77 13.78 22.59
N ALA A 87 6.78 13.32 21.87
CA ALA A 87 7.66 12.23 22.32
C ALA A 87 9.12 12.54 21.94
N MET A 88 9.55 13.78 22.21
CA MET A 88 10.97 14.12 22.36
C MET A 88 11.22 14.45 23.82
N SER A 89 11.89 13.56 24.53
CA SER A 89 12.82 13.90 25.62
C SER A 89 13.66 12.66 25.94
N ARG A 90 14.66 12.39 25.11
CA ARG A 90 15.85 11.68 25.56
C ARG A 90 16.71 12.69 26.31
N THR A 91 16.46 12.84 27.62
CA THR A 91 17.46 13.40 28.52
C THR A 91 18.18 12.24 29.18
N THR A 92 19.31 11.89 28.59
CA THR A 92 20.36 11.12 29.23
C THR A 92 20.83 11.85 30.50
N GLY A 93 20.61 11.25 31.66
CA GLY A 93 21.16 11.67 32.95
C GLY A 93 21.68 10.46 33.72
N ARG A 94 22.89 10.03 33.37
CA ARG A 94 23.69 9.02 34.08
C ARG A 94 24.38 9.67 35.27
N HIS A 95 24.11 9.22 36.49
CA HIS A 95 24.97 9.23 37.70
C HIS A 95 24.09 8.79 38.89
N SER A 96 24.46 7.90 39.81
CA SER A 96 25.74 7.31 40.23
C SER A 96 25.49 6.05 41.10
N PRO A 97 26.53 5.28 41.48
CA PRO A 97 26.44 3.93 42.06
C PRO A 97 26.59 3.90 43.59
N ALA A 98 26.12 2.82 44.24
CA ALA A 98 26.60 2.28 45.53
C ALA A 98 25.77 1.02 45.88
N THR A 99 26.26 -0.20 45.67
CA THR A 99 26.94 -1.05 46.66
C THR A 99 26.21 -1.24 47.99
N SER A 100 25.66 -2.46 48.15
CA SER A 100 25.81 -3.37 49.29
C SER A 100 24.86 -3.28 50.50
N LYS A 101 24.29 -4.46 50.83
CA LYS A 101 24.46 -5.17 52.13
C LYS A 101 23.22 -5.31 53.06
N THR A 102 22.78 -6.58 53.17
CA THR A 102 22.21 -7.34 54.32
C THR A 102 21.40 -6.62 55.41
N ALA A 103 20.20 -7.13 55.71
CA ALA A 103 19.94 -8.08 56.81
C ALA A 103 18.43 -8.11 57.14
N SER A 104 17.89 -9.33 57.24
CA SER A 104 16.54 -9.60 57.74
C SER A 104 16.63 -9.88 59.24
N ALA A 105 15.70 -9.33 60.01
CA ALA A 105 15.32 -9.81 61.34
C ALA A 105 13.83 -9.59 61.50
#